data_AF-A0A813ICN0-F1
#
_entry.id   AF-A0A813ICN0-F1
#
_cell.length_a   1.000
_cell.length_b   1.000
_cell.length_c   1.000
_cell.angle_alpha   90.00
_cell.angle_beta   90.00
_cell.angle_gamma   90.00
#
_symmetry.space_group_name_H-M   'P 1'
#
loop_
_entity.id
_entity.type
_entity.pdbx_description
1 polymer ?
#
loop_
_entity_poly.entity_id
_entity_poly.type
_entity_poly.pdbx_seq_one_letter_code
_entity_poly.pdbx_strand_id
1 'polypeptide(L)'
;MGLQQMPKKSWRRGTSEVDVPDYMNLGDDGQPLSLKVTLDPDKDFLGNAKACFKQAGKIDRAIEICTPLIEAQQGNMTRWRAEAQTLAGLQGLLGAGDAAAESEVRRLYLSLVDEGLIRIPEPESEEDPEEAAERAALEKLKKKYGKDVDRFVSPSGFEVLAGRSSTANERVTWELTWPDSWWFHTDNGIPGSHVTIRANANNCTDEDIEFAAGIAAWHSKARTKMYVPVMYCYGNQLKKPP
;
A
#
# COMPACT_ATOMS: atom_id res chain seq x y z
N MET A 1 47.55 -15.17 27.86
CA MET A 1 46.38 -14.50 28.45
C MET A 1 45.20 -15.44 28.36
N GLY A 2 44.81 -16.05 29.49
CA GLY A 2 43.71 -17.01 29.51
C GLY A 2 42.39 -16.30 29.22
N LEU A 3 41.59 -16.84 28.30
CA LEU A 3 40.18 -16.52 28.16
C LEU A 3 39.53 -16.73 29.53
N GLN A 4 39.28 -15.63 30.23
CA GLN A 4 38.55 -15.62 31.49
C GLN A 4 37.17 -16.20 31.17
N GLN A 5 36.93 -17.44 31.60
CA GLN A 5 35.65 -18.10 31.41
C GLN A 5 34.57 -17.19 32.01
N MET A 6 33.61 -16.74 31.20
CA MET A 6 32.43 -16.04 31.70
C MET A 6 31.86 -16.84 32.87
N PRO A 7 31.45 -16.19 33.98
CA PRO A 7 30.95 -16.90 35.16
C PRO A 7 29.79 -17.81 34.73
N LYS A 8 30.02 -19.13 34.78
CA LYS A 8 29.09 -20.20 34.34
C LYS A 8 27.76 -20.25 35.12
N LYS A 9 27.36 -19.18 35.82
CA LYS A 9 26.20 -19.09 36.71
C LYS A 9 25.27 -17.88 36.48
N SER A 10 25.55 -16.96 35.54
CA SER A 10 24.77 -15.71 35.43
C SER A 10 23.50 -15.80 34.58
N TRP A 11 23.30 -16.86 33.79
CA TRP A 11 22.17 -16.95 32.86
C TRP A 11 21.38 -18.24 33.01
N ARG A 12 20.04 -18.13 32.90
CA ARG A 12 19.10 -19.25 32.85
C ARG A 12 18.04 -18.97 31.78
N ARG A 13 17.39 -20.02 31.26
CA ARG A 13 16.23 -19.85 30.38
C ARG A 13 15.12 -19.12 31.15
N GLY A 14 14.51 -18.09 30.56
CA GLY A 14 13.60 -17.17 31.24
C GLY A 14 14.26 -15.90 31.82
N THR A 15 15.59 -15.76 31.76
CA THR A 15 16.28 -14.52 32.15
C THR A 15 16.07 -13.43 31.10
N SER A 16 15.59 -12.25 31.52
CA SER A 16 15.31 -11.10 30.65
C SER A 16 16.45 -10.09 30.53
N GLU A 17 17.45 -10.15 31.41
CA GLU A 17 18.60 -9.23 31.43
C GLU A 17 19.87 -9.95 31.86
N VAL A 18 21.01 -9.57 31.28
CA VAL A 18 22.33 -10.07 31.71
C VAL A 18 23.36 -8.95 31.67
N ASP A 19 24.21 -8.90 32.70
CA ASP A 19 25.38 -8.04 32.72
C ASP A 19 26.55 -8.74 32.02
N VAL A 20 27.12 -8.09 31.01
CA VAL A 20 28.26 -8.58 30.23
C VAL A 20 29.40 -7.54 30.24
N PRO A 21 30.67 -7.97 30.23
CA PRO A 21 31.79 -7.04 30.11
C PRO A 21 31.79 -6.39 28.72
N ASP A 22 31.82 -5.07 28.70
CA ASP A 22 31.98 -4.24 27.51
C ASP A 22 33.47 -3.96 27.27
N TYR A 23 34.07 -4.76 26.39
CA TYR A 23 35.47 -4.62 26.03
C TYR A 23 35.77 -3.39 25.17
N MET A 24 34.76 -2.66 24.69
CA MET A 24 34.95 -1.42 23.94
C MET A 24 35.04 -0.18 24.84
N ASN A 25 34.58 -0.29 26.09
CA ASN A 25 34.61 0.78 27.07
C ASN A 25 35.33 0.31 28.34
N LEU A 26 36.59 0.69 28.48
CA LEU A 26 37.43 0.34 29.64
C LEU A 26 37.35 1.45 30.70
N GLY A 27 37.30 1.07 31.97
CA GLY A 27 37.44 2.00 33.09
C GLY A 27 38.87 2.50 33.27
N ASP A 28 39.06 3.43 34.20
CA ASP A 28 40.39 4.02 34.53
C ASP A 28 41.39 2.96 35.02
N ASP A 29 40.91 1.82 35.50
CA ASP A 29 41.69 0.66 35.93
C ASP A 29 42.05 -0.32 34.78
N GLY A 30 41.66 0.02 33.55
CA GLY A 30 41.89 -0.79 32.35
C GLY A 30 40.98 -2.03 32.25
N GLN A 31 39.97 -2.17 33.11
CA GLN A 31 39.01 -3.27 33.06
C GLN A 31 37.76 -2.90 32.26
N PRO A 32 37.12 -3.87 31.56
CA PRO A 32 35.89 -3.62 30.83
C PRO A 32 34.76 -3.23 31.78
N LEU A 33 34.04 -2.16 31.44
CA LEU A 33 32.84 -1.76 32.15
C LEU A 33 31.73 -2.80 31.97
N SER A 34 30.79 -2.86 32.91
CA SER A 34 29.65 -3.78 32.81
C SER A 34 28.53 -3.16 31.98
N LEU A 35 28.14 -3.83 30.89
CA LEU A 35 27.00 -3.48 30.05
C LEU A 35 25.83 -4.41 30.34
N LYS A 36 24.68 -3.82 30.63
CA LYS A 36 23.43 -4.57 30.81
C LYS A 36 22.75 -4.78 29.45
N VAL A 37 22.54 -6.03 29.08
CA VAL A 37 21.91 -6.43 27.82
C VAL A 37 20.55 -7.09 28.08
N THR A 38 19.51 -6.59 27.42
CA THR A 38 18.17 -7.17 27.45
C THR A 38 18.11 -8.42 26.56
N LEU A 39 17.46 -9.47 27.06
CA LEU A 39 17.31 -10.76 26.40
C LEU A 39 15.83 -11.09 26.22
N ASP A 40 15.53 -11.86 25.18
CA ASP A 40 14.25 -12.53 24.99
C ASP A 40 14.20 -13.79 25.89
N PRO A 41 13.30 -13.84 26.90
CA PRO A 41 13.22 -14.94 27.86
C PRO A 41 12.90 -16.30 27.24
N ASP A 42 12.25 -16.31 26.07
CA ASP A 42 11.82 -17.54 25.38
C ASP A 42 12.97 -18.20 24.61
N LYS A 43 14.03 -17.44 24.32
CA LYS A 43 15.22 -17.89 23.59
C LYS A 43 16.34 -18.32 24.53
N ASP A 44 17.18 -19.22 24.03
CA ASP A 44 18.42 -19.55 24.70
C ASP A 44 19.49 -18.46 24.47
N PHE A 45 20.62 -18.56 25.18
CA PHE A 45 21.71 -17.59 25.08
C PHE A 45 22.23 -17.45 23.65
N LEU A 46 22.44 -18.58 22.96
CA LEU A 46 22.92 -18.57 21.57
C LEU A 46 21.88 -17.96 20.61
N GLY A 47 20.59 -18.23 20.83
CA GLY A 47 19.49 -17.64 20.07
C GLY A 47 19.37 -16.12 20.27
N ASN A 48 19.53 -15.65 21.50
CA ASN A 48 19.62 -14.21 21.80
C ASN A 48 20.84 -13.56 21.14
N ALA A 49 22.03 -14.16 21.28
CA ALA A 49 23.24 -13.66 20.63
C ALA A 49 23.09 -13.58 19.10
N LYS A 50 22.56 -14.64 18.46
CA LYS A 50 22.26 -14.65 17.02
C LYS A 50 21.26 -13.55 16.63
N ALA A 51 20.25 -13.29 17.47
CA ALA A 51 19.29 -12.21 17.23
C ALA A 51 19.97 -10.83 17.27
N CYS A 52 20.84 -10.58 18.26
CA CYS A 52 21.64 -9.35 18.35
C CYS A 52 22.52 -9.16 17.11
N PHE A 53 23.28 -10.19 16.68
CA PHE A 53 24.09 -10.11 15.46
C PHE A 53 23.24 -9.89 14.20
N LYS A 54 22.07 -10.53 14.11
CA LYS A 54 21.13 -10.31 13.01
C LYS A 54 20.60 -8.87 12.99
N GLN A 55 20.37 -8.27 14.16
CA GLN A 55 19.95 -6.88 14.28
C GLN A 55 21.08 -5.91 13.91
N ALA A 56 22.30 -6.14 14.42
CA ALA A 56 23.48 -5.36 14.02
C ALA A 56 23.68 -5.39 12.50
N GLY A 57 23.66 -6.57 11.88
CA GLY A 57 23.77 -6.66 10.42
C GLY A 57 22.57 -6.09 9.64
N LYS A 58 21.40 -5.88 10.27
CA LYS A 58 20.32 -5.07 9.66
C LYS A 58 20.62 -3.58 9.76
N ILE A 59 21.14 -3.13 10.89
CA ILE A 59 21.53 -1.73 11.11
C ILE A 59 22.67 -1.35 10.18
N ASP A 60 23.71 -2.18 10.06
CA ASP A 60 24.86 -1.92 9.19
C ASP A 60 24.43 -1.78 7.72
N ARG A 61 23.60 -2.72 7.23
CA ARG A 61 23.02 -2.64 5.89
C ARG A 61 22.12 -1.41 5.71
N ALA A 62 21.36 -1.06 6.75
CA ALA A 62 20.53 0.14 6.70
C ALA A 62 21.38 1.40 6.65
N ILE A 63 22.49 1.48 7.38
CA ILE A 63 23.44 2.60 7.32
C ILE A 63 24.04 2.68 5.92
N GLU A 64 24.52 1.57 5.37
CA GLU A 64 25.11 1.51 4.02
C GLU A 64 24.14 1.99 2.93
N ILE A 65 22.86 1.61 3.02
CA ILE A 65 21.84 1.99 2.04
C ILE A 65 21.33 3.41 2.28
N CYS A 66 21.01 3.77 3.52
CA CYS A 66 20.32 5.02 3.83
C CYS A 66 21.25 6.23 3.85
N THR A 67 22.52 6.07 4.23
CA THR A 67 23.48 7.19 4.28
C THR A 67 23.61 7.92 2.94
N PRO A 68 23.92 7.25 1.81
CA PRO A 68 24.02 7.95 0.51
C PRO A 68 22.68 8.55 0.06
N LEU A 69 21.55 7.93 0.41
CA LEU A 69 20.22 8.48 0.12
C LEU A 69 19.96 9.78 0.89
N ILE A 70 20.31 9.82 2.18
CA ILE A 70 20.18 11.00 3.02
C ILE A 70 21.09 12.12 2.50
N GLU A 71 22.35 11.82 2.20
CA GLU A 71 23.30 12.79 1.65
C GLU A 71 22.82 13.37 0.32
N ALA A 72 22.32 12.53 -0.59
CA ALA A 72 21.73 12.98 -1.85
C ALA A 72 20.53 13.92 -1.63
N GLN A 73 19.63 13.60 -0.70
CA GLN A 73 18.48 14.44 -0.40
C GLN A 73 18.86 15.76 0.28
N GLN A 74 19.87 15.76 1.15
CA GLN A 74 20.41 16.98 1.75
C GLN A 74 21.07 17.88 0.69
N GLY A 75 21.77 17.29 -0.29
CA GLY A 75 22.29 17.99 -1.46
C GLY A 75 21.18 18.66 -2.27
N ASN A 76 20.13 17.91 -2.61
CA ASN A 76 18.96 18.43 -3.31
C ASN A 76 18.29 19.59 -2.56
N MET A 77 18.05 19.43 -1.25
CA MET A 77 17.49 20.50 -0.42
C MET A 77 18.34 21.77 -0.42
N THR A 78 19.66 21.63 -0.40
CA THR A 78 20.59 22.78 -0.42
C THR A 78 20.50 23.51 -1.75
N ARG A 79 20.51 22.75 -2.85
CA ARG A 79 20.33 23.28 -4.20
C ARG A 79 18.99 24.00 -4.38
N TRP A 80 17.87 23.34 -4.07
CA TRP A 80 16.54 23.94 -4.23
C TRP A 80 16.35 25.19 -3.35
N ARG A 81 16.97 25.24 -2.17
CA ARG A 81 16.98 26.45 -1.34
C ARG A 81 17.73 27.60 -2.02
N ALA A 82 18.87 27.33 -2.65
CA ALA A 82 19.60 28.34 -3.41
C ALA A 82 18.79 28.83 -4.62
N GLU A 83 18.19 27.91 -5.38
CA GLU A 83 17.31 28.24 -6.53
C GLU A 83 16.11 29.08 -6.08
N ALA A 84 15.48 28.76 -4.95
CA ALA A 84 14.39 29.56 -4.38
C ALA A 84 14.84 30.98 -3.99
N GLN A 85 16.05 31.14 -3.45
CA GLN A 85 16.62 32.46 -3.17
C GLN A 85 16.88 33.25 -4.45
N THR A 86 17.40 32.60 -5.50
CA THR A 86 17.56 33.21 -6.82
C THR A 86 16.21 33.71 -7.36
N LEU A 87 15.18 32.87 -7.33
CA LEU A 87 13.83 33.24 -7.77
C LEU A 87 13.27 34.44 -6.99
N ALA A 88 13.46 34.47 -5.66
CA ALA A 88 13.05 35.60 -4.83
C ALA A 88 13.76 36.90 -5.25
N GLY A 89 15.05 36.83 -5.59
CA GLY A 89 15.82 37.97 -6.09
C GLY A 89 15.34 38.47 -7.47
N LEU A 90 14.79 37.59 -8.31
CA LEU A 90 14.29 37.93 -9.64
C LEU A 90 12.87 38.52 -9.64
N GLN A 91 12.11 38.42 -8.55
CA GLN A 91 10.71 38.87 -8.51
C GLN A 91 10.49 40.32 -8.96
N GLY A 92 11.36 41.24 -8.51
CA GLY A 92 11.26 42.65 -8.90
C GLY A 92 11.54 42.89 -10.39
N LEU A 93 12.48 42.13 -10.97
CA LEU A 93 12.86 42.23 -12.39
C LEU A 93 11.80 41.62 -13.30
N LEU A 94 11.18 40.51 -12.89
CA LEU A 94 10.06 39.89 -13.60
C LEU A 94 8.86 40.85 -13.66
N GLY A 95 8.54 41.54 -12.56
CA GLY A 95 7.47 42.54 -12.54
C GLY A 95 7.74 43.74 -13.46
N ALA A 96 9.00 43.98 -13.82
CA ALA A 96 9.41 45.01 -14.77
C ALA A 96 9.53 44.50 -16.22
N GLY A 97 9.27 43.21 -16.48
CA GLY A 97 9.36 42.61 -17.82
C GLY A 97 10.79 42.37 -18.30
N ASP A 98 11.74 42.14 -17.40
CA ASP A 98 13.13 41.87 -17.77
C ASP A 98 13.28 40.48 -18.44
N ALA A 99 13.73 40.48 -19.70
CA ALA A 99 13.84 39.26 -20.51
C ALA A 99 14.90 38.27 -19.99
N ALA A 100 15.94 38.75 -19.29
CA ALA A 100 16.96 37.89 -18.72
C ALA A 100 16.43 37.16 -17.48
N ALA A 101 15.68 37.86 -16.63
CA ALA A 101 14.98 37.27 -15.50
C ALA A 101 13.96 36.21 -15.94
N GLU A 102 13.17 36.49 -16.98
CA GLU A 102 12.23 35.52 -17.57
C GLU A 102 12.95 34.26 -18.09
N SER A 103 14.07 34.44 -18.78
CA SER A 103 14.88 33.34 -19.31
C SER A 103 15.44 32.46 -18.19
N GLU A 104 15.89 33.06 -17.09
CA GLU A 104 16.44 32.34 -15.94
C GLU A 104 15.36 31.56 -15.18
N VAL A 105 14.18 32.16 -14.97
CA VAL A 105 13.02 31.45 -14.41
C VAL A 105 12.65 30.25 -15.28
N ARG A 106 12.62 30.44 -16.60
CA ARG A 106 12.31 29.36 -17.55
C ARG A 106 13.34 28.24 -17.48
N ARG A 107 14.64 28.56 -17.36
CA ARG A 107 15.70 27.57 -17.18
C ARG A 107 15.51 26.75 -15.91
N LEU A 108 15.22 27.41 -14.79
CA LEU A 108 14.94 26.74 -13.51
C LEU A 108 13.69 25.86 -13.59
N TYR A 109 12.62 26.36 -14.20
CA TYR A 109 11.39 25.60 -14.44
C TYR A 109 11.66 24.31 -15.23
N LEU A 110 12.39 24.40 -16.35
CA LEU A 110 12.72 23.22 -17.17
C LEU A 110 13.60 22.21 -16.43
N SER A 111 14.51 22.67 -15.57
CA SER A 111 15.29 21.77 -14.71
C SER A 111 14.41 20.99 -13.73
N LEU A 112 13.40 21.64 -13.13
CA LEU A 112 12.48 20.97 -12.20
C LEU A 112 11.57 19.96 -12.93
N VAL A 113 11.25 20.22 -14.20
CA VAL A 113 10.52 19.27 -15.05
C VAL A 113 11.37 18.06 -15.39
N ASP A 114 12.63 18.26 -15.78
CA ASP A 114 13.57 17.17 -16.10
C ASP A 114 13.81 16.25 -14.90
N GLU A 115 13.87 16.82 -13.69
CA GLU A 115 13.94 16.08 -12.43
C GLU A 115 12.62 15.40 -12.01
N GLY A 116 11.53 15.65 -12.74
CA GLY A 116 10.20 15.08 -12.45
C GLY A 116 9.51 15.66 -11.22
N LEU A 117 9.97 16.82 -10.72
CA LEU A 117 9.39 17.51 -9.55
C LEU A 117 8.13 18.29 -9.92
N ILE A 118 8.06 18.77 -11.18
CA ILE A 118 6.93 19.52 -11.71
C ILE A 118 6.51 18.89 -13.02
N ARG A 119 5.21 18.68 -13.21
CA ARG A 119 4.64 18.28 -14.49
C ARG A 119 4.34 19.53 -15.31
N ILE A 120 4.72 19.54 -16.59
CA ILE A 120 4.23 20.56 -17.52
C ILE A 120 2.71 20.38 -17.59
N PRO A 121 1.92 21.42 -17.28
CA PRO A 121 0.48 21.36 -17.47
C PRO A 121 0.20 20.93 -18.91
N GLU A 122 -0.52 19.83 -19.08
CA GLU A 122 -1.02 19.51 -20.41
C GLU A 122 -1.93 20.66 -20.83
N PRO A 123 -1.81 21.15 -22.08
CA PRO A 123 -2.80 22.10 -22.58
C PRO A 123 -4.17 21.48 -22.36
N GLU A 124 -5.12 22.25 -21.82
CA GLU A 124 -6.52 21.84 -21.73
C GLU A 124 -7.00 21.57 -23.16
N SER A 125 -6.88 20.31 -23.60
CA SER A 125 -7.52 19.84 -24.80
C SER A 125 -9.02 19.96 -24.55
N GLU A 126 -9.75 20.59 -25.46
CA GLU A 126 -11.21 20.56 -25.47
C GLU A 126 -11.63 19.08 -25.45
N GLU A 127 -11.99 18.55 -24.27
CA GLU A 127 -12.38 17.15 -24.12
C GLU A 127 -13.59 16.88 -25.01
N ASP A 128 -13.53 15.79 -25.78
CA ASP A 128 -14.66 15.35 -26.60
C ASP A 128 -15.92 15.22 -25.72
N PRO A 129 -17.07 15.82 -26.10
CA PRO A 129 -18.30 15.74 -25.33
C PRO A 129 -18.69 14.31 -24.92
N GLU A 130 -18.34 13.30 -25.73
CA GLU A 130 -18.60 11.89 -25.43
C GLU A 130 -17.72 11.38 -24.28
N GLU A 131 -16.42 11.70 -24.30
CA GLU A 131 -15.47 11.33 -23.22
C GLU A 131 -15.79 12.05 -21.91
N ALA A 132 -16.20 13.31 -21.97
CA ALA A 132 -16.62 14.08 -20.80
C ALA A 132 -17.91 13.49 -20.18
N ALA A 133 -18.86 13.07 -21.01
CA ALA A 133 -20.08 12.41 -20.55
C ALA A 133 -19.77 11.04 -19.92
N GLU A 134 -18.87 10.25 -20.51
CA GLU A 134 -18.43 8.97 -19.95
C GLU A 134 -17.73 9.15 -18.59
N ARG A 135 -16.82 10.14 -18.48
CA ARG A 135 -16.14 10.44 -17.21
C ARG A 135 -17.12 10.88 -16.13
N ALA A 136 -18.07 11.76 -16.47
CA ALA A 136 -19.12 12.19 -15.55
C ALA A 136 -20.03 11.03 -15.11
N ALA A 137 -20.34 10.10 -16.03
CA ALA A 137 -21.09 8.88 -15.71
C ALA A 137 -20.29 7.97 -14.76
N LEU A 138 -19.00 7.77 -15.02
CA LEU A 138 -18.11 6.98 -14.18
C LEU A 138 -17.95 7.59 -12.78
N GLU A 139 -17.85 8.91 -12.68
CA GLU A 139 -17.78 9.61 -11.40
C GLU A 139 -19.07 9.48 -10.59
N LYS A 140 -20.23 9.65 -11.24
CA LYS A 140 -21.54 9.40 -10.61
C LYS A 140 -21.65 7.96 -10.09
N LEU A 141 -21.17 6.98 -10.86
CA LEU A 141 -21.16 5.58 -10.47
C LEU A 141 -20.21 5.31 -9.29
N LYS A 142 -18.99 5.85 -9.33
CA LYS A 142 -18.02 5.78 -8.20
C LYS A 142 -18.59 6.39 -6.93
N LYS A 143 -19.33 7.50 -7.05
CA LYS A 143 -20.02 8.13 -5.92
C LYS A 143 -21.17 7.27 -5.38
N LYS A 144 -21.89 6.58 -6.25
CA LYS A 144 -23.04 5.73 -5.89
C LYS A 144 -22.61 4.42 -5.20
N TYR A 145 -21.66 3.69 -5.78
CA TYR A 145 -21.31 2.33 -5.34
C TYR A 145 -19.92 2.20 -4.71
N GLY A 146 -19.09 3.24 -4.82
CA GLY A 146 -17.70 3.22 -4.37
C GLY A 146 -16.74 2.86 -5.51
N LYS A 147 -15.47 3.27 -5.35
CA LYS A 147 -14.42 3.09 -6.37
C LYS A 147 -14.00 1.63 -6.62
N ASP A 148 -14.26 0.74 -5.66
CA ASP A 148 -13.79 -0.64 -5.67
C ASP A 148 -14.92 -1.64 -6.02
N VAL A 149 -16.05 -1.15 -6.55
CA VAL A 149 -17.15 -1.98 -7.04
C VAL A 149 -17.20 -1.87 -8.56
N ASP A 150 -16.93 -2.98 -9.24
CA ASP A 150 -17.10 -3.09 -10.69
C ASP A 150 -18.59 -3.29 -11.03
N ARG A 151 -18.99 -2.78 -12.20
CA ARG A 151 -20.35 -2.81 -12.70
C ARG A 151 -20.38 -3.45 -14.08
N PHE A 152 -21.33 -4.36 -14.26
CA PHE A 152 -21.61 -5.02 -15.53
C PHE A 152 -23.10 -4.93 -15.83
N VAL A 153 -23.47 -5.28 -17.06
CA VAL A 153 -24.85 -5.38 -17.51
C VAL A 153 -25.08 -6.81 -17.97
N SER A 154 -26.06 -7.49 -17.38
CA SER A 154 -26.43 -8.85 -17.76
C SER A 154 -27.09 -8.88 -19.14
N PRO A 155 -27.23 -10.05 -19.78
CA PRO A 155 -27.92 -10.19 -21.07
C PRO A 155 -29.32 -9.58 -21.10
N SER A 156 -30.09 -9.71 -20.01
CA SER A 156 -31.42 -9.10 -19.87
C SER A 156 -31.39 -7.61 -19.50
N GLY A 157 -30.22 -6.99 -19.41
CA GLY A 157 -30.05 -5.56 -19.12
C GLY A 157 -30.00 -5.21 -17.63
N PHE A 158 -29.90 -6.19 -16.73
CA PHE A 158 -29.82 -5.93 -15.29
C PHE A 158 -28.42 -5.51 -14.87
N GLU A 159 -28.33 -4.62 -13.88
CA GLU A 159 -27.06 -4.20 -13.32
C GLU A 159 -26.46 -5.32 -12.45
N VAL A 160 -25.22 -5.70 -12.70
CA VAL A 160 -24.48 -6.68 -11.90
C VAL A 160 -23.31 -5.97 -11.22
N LEU A 161 -23.17 -6.15 -9.91
CA LEU A 161 -22.15 -5.49 -9.09
C LEU A 161 -21.17 -6.50 -8.52
N ALA A 162 -19.87 -6.23 -8.61
CA ALA A 162 -18.81 -7.11 -8.10
C ALA A 162 -17.78 -6.33 -7.26
N GLY A 163 -17.48 -6.82 -6.06
CA GLY A 163 -16.49 -6.18 -5.18
C GLY A 163 -15.04 -6.55 -5.55
N ARG A 164 -14.14 -5.57 -5.67
CA ARG A 164 -12.70 -5.80 -5.97
C ARG A 164 -11.81 -5.99 -4.74
N SER A 165 -12.32 -5.64 -3.57
CA SER A 165 -11.59 -5.66 -2.30
C SER A 165 -12.45 -6.28 -1.20
N SER A 166 -11.84 -6.65 -0.06
CA SER A 166 -12.59 -7.20 1.08
C SER A 166 -13.67 -6.22 1.56
N THR A 167 -13.34 -4.93 1.64
CA THR A 167 -14.29 -3.88 2.03
C THR A 167 -15.42 -3.73 1.00
N ALA A 168 -15.10 -3.77 -0.29
CA ALA A 168 -16.12 -3.73 -1.34
C ALA A 168 -17.01 -4.98 -1.34
N ASN A 169 -16.45 -6.16 -1.07
CA ASN A 169 -17.19 -7.42 -0.95
C ASN A 169 -18.20 -7.36 0.19
N GLU A 170 -17.79 -6.87 1.36
CA GLU A 170 -18.70 -6.65 2.50
C GLU A 170 -19.85 -5.73 2.10
N ARG A 171 -19.53 -4.63 1.41
CA ARG A 171 -20.51 -3.67 0.94
C ARG A 171 -21.48 -4.27 -0.07
N VAL A 172 -20.97 -5.01 -1.06
CA VAL A 172 -21.79 -5.72 -2.04
C VAL A 172 -22.77 -6.66 -1.34
N THR A 173 -22.29 -7.39 -0.34
CA THR A 173 -23.08 -8.42 0.37
C THR A 173 -24.13 -7.83 1.28
N TRP A 174 -23.78 -6.81 2.06
CA TRP A 174 -24.62 -6.34 3.16
C TRP A 174 -25.37 -5.04 2.86
N GLU A 175 -24.89 -4.22 1.93
CA GLU A 175 -25.52 -2.94 1.58
C GLU A 175 -26.16 -2.95 0.18
N LEU A 176 -25.52 -3.60 -0.80
CA LEU A 176 -25.94 -3.50 -2.21
C LEU A 176 -26.75 -4.71 -2.69
N THR A 177 -26.71 -5.84 -2.01
CA THR A 177 -27.54 -7.01 -2.35
C THR A 177 -28.96 -6.79 -1.80
N TRP A 178 -29.98 -6.94 -2.64
CA TRP A 178 -31.37 -6.90 -2.20
C TRP A 178 -31.82 -8.24 -1.62
N PRO A 179 -32.79 -8.25 -0.68
CA PRO A 179 -33.29 -9.49 -0.06
C PRO A 179 -33.78 -10.55 -1.07
N ASP A 180 -34.38 -10.11 -2.17
CA ASP A 180 -34.97 -10.90 -3.24
C ASP A 180 -34.08 -10.98 -4.49
N SER A 181 -32.81 -10.57 -4.39
CA SER A 181 -31.83 -10.66 -5.48
C SER A 181 -30.89 -11.85 -5.32
N TRP A 182 -30.27 -12.24 -6.44
CA TRP A 182 -29.22 -13.24 -6.44
C TRP A 182 -27.89 -12.67 -5.95
N TRP A 183 -27.20 -13.44 -5.12
CA TRP A 183 -25.84 -13.22 -4.65
C TRP A 183 -24.97 -14.42 -5.03
N PHE A 184 -23.71 -14.17 -5.38
CA PHE A 184 -22.76 -15.17 -5.86
C PHE A 184 -21.39 -14.99 -5.23
N HIS A 185 -20.70 -16.10 -5.04
CA HIS A 185 -19.28 -16.15 -4.70
C HIS A 185 -18.71 -17.51 -5.15
N THR A 186 -17.39 -17.62 -5.31
CA THR A 186 -16.78 -18.94 -5.51
C THR A 186 -16.97 -19.84 -4.30
N ASP A 187 -16.95 -21.15 -4.50
CA ASP A 187 -17.17 -22.10 -3.40
C ASP A 187 -16.15 -21.92 -2.25
N ASN A 188 -16.52 -22.43 -1.08
CA ASN A 188 -15.79 -22.27 0.17
C ASN A 188 -14.31 -22.66 0.03
N GLY A 189 -13.43 -21.72 0.38
CA GLY A 189 -11.98 -21.88 0.32
C GLY A 189 -11.32 -21.28 -0.92
N ILE A 190 -12.08 -20.80 -1.91
CA ILE A 190 -11.56 -20.02 -3.03
C ILE A 190 -11.85 -18.53 -2.77
N PRO A 191 -10.83 -17.69 -2.55
CA PRO A 191 -11.04 -16.25 -2.46
C PRO A 191 -11.50 -15.67 -3.80
N GLY A 192 -12.57 -14.88 -3.78
CA GLY A 192 -13.10 -14.19 -4.94
C GLY A 192 -13.95 -12.97 -4.60
N SER A 193 -14.45 -12.33 -5.65
CA SER A 193 -15.40 -11.22 -5.54
C SER A 193 -16.76 -11.71 -5.09
N HIS A 194 -17.41 -10.93 -4.23
CA HIS A 194 -18.84 -11.09 -3.96
C HIS A 194 -19.59 -10.35 -5.07
N VAL A 195 -20.57 -11.02 -5.67
CA VAL A 195 -21.29 -10.51 -6.85
C VAL A 195 -22.80 -10.55 -6.61
N THR A 196 -23.54 -9.56 -7.09
CA THR A 196 -25.02 -9.54 -7.01
C THR A 196 -25.64 -8.98 -8.28
N ILE A 197 -26.80 -9.52 -8.66
CA ILE A 197 -27.64 -8.98 -9.76
C ILE A 197 -28.69 -8.06 -9.12
N ARG A 198 -28.73 -6.79 -9.53
CA ARG A 198 -29.65 -5.76 -9.03
C ARG A 198 -31.02 -5.88 -9.71
N ALA A 199 -31.65 -7.04 -9.53
CA ALA A 199 -32.98 -7.36 -10.00
C ALA A 199 -33.65 -8.33 -9.02
N ASN A 200 -34.98 -8.41 -9.05
CA ASN A 200 -35.69 -9.49 -8.39
C ASN A 200 -35.30 -10.82 -9.07
N ALA A 201 -34.98 -11.82 -8.26
CA ALA A 201 -34.51 -13.12 -8.74
C ALA A 201 -35.48 -13.80 -9.71
N ASN A 202 -36.80 -13.60 -9.55
CA ASN A 202 -37.82 -14.18 -10.44
C ASN A 202 -37.79 -13.59 -11.86
N ASN A 203 -37.16 -12.43 -12.04
CA ASN A 203 -37.01 -11.78 -13.34
C ASN A 203 -35.69 -12.14 -14.04
N CYS A 204 -34.78 -12.84 -13.35
CA CYS A 204 -33.49 -13.22 -13.91
C CYS A 204 -33.63 -14.52 -14.71
N THR A 205 -33.12 -14.53 -15.94
CA THR A 205 -33.02 -15.74 -16.75
C THR A 205 -31.83 -16.59 -16.30
N ASP A 206 -31.76 -17.85 -16.74
CA ASP A 206 -30.60 -18.71 -16.50
C ASP A 206 -29.32 -18.07 -17.08
N GLU A 207 -29.42 -17.38 -18.23
CA GLU A 207 -28.29 -16.66 -18.84
C GLU A 207 -27.78 -15.51 -17.94
N ASP A 208 -28.66 -14.79 -17.25
CA ASP A 208 -28.27 -13.74 -16.31
C ASP A 208 -27.54 -14.31 -15.08
N ILE A 209 -28.00 -15.47 -14.60
CA ILE A 209 -27.40 -16.20 -13.47
C ILE A 209 -26.02 -16.72 -13.87
N GLU A 210 -25.90 -17.34 -15.05
CA GLU A 210 -24.62 -17.82 -15.60
C GLU A 210 -23.64 -16.66 -15.83
N PHE A 211 -24.11 -15.53 -16.34
CA PHE A 211 -23.28 -14.33 -16.53
C PHE A 211 -22.69 -13.83 -15.21
N ALA A 212 -23.52 -13.69 -14.16
CA ALA A 212 -23.05 -13.26 -12.86
C ALA A 212 -22.12 -14.29 -12.19
N ALA A 213 -22.41 -15.58 -12.36
CA ALA A 213 -21.52 -16.65 -11.89
C ALA A 213 -20.17 -16.63 -12.62
N GLY A 214 -20.16 -16.37 -13.93
CA GLY A 214 -18.96 -16.19 -14.73
C GLY A 214 -18.09 -15.03 -14.22
N ILE A 215 -18.71 -13.90 -13.84
CA ILE A 215 -18.01 -12.77 -13.22
C ILE A 215 -17.38 -13.20 -11.89
N ALA A 216 -18.12 -13.88 -11.02
CA ALA A 216 -17.59 -14.37 -9.74
C ALA A 216 -16.39 -15.32 -9.95
N ALA A 217 -16.48 -16.22 -10.94
CA ALA A 217 -15.39 -17.14 -11.29
C ALA A 217 -14.17 -16.40 -11.86
N TRP A 218 -14.37 -15.43 -12.76
CA TRP A 218 -13.29 -14.65 -13.38
C TRP A 218 -12.54 -13.78 -12.36
N HIS A 219 -13.26 -13.16 -11.43
CA HIS A 219 -12.70 -12.33 -10.36
C HIS A 219 -12.29 -13.15 -9.12
N SER A 220 -11.96 -14.43 -9.30
CA SER A 220 -11.47 -15.30 -8.23
C SER A 220 -10.02 -15.73 -8.45
N LYS A 221 -9.43 -16.33 -7.41
CA LYS A 221 -8.14 -17.02 -7.52
C LYS A 221 -8.17 -18.26 -8.42
N ALA A 222 -9.35 -18.73 -8.81
CA ALA A 222 -9.54 -19.91 -9.65
C ALA A 222 -9.74 -19.57 -11.14
N ARG A 223 -9.58 -18.31 -11.57
CA ARG A 223 -9.84 -17.85 -12.96
C ARG A 223 -9.15 -18.64 -14.08
N THR A 224 -8.04 -19.31 -13.78
CA THR A 224 -7.27 -20.11 -14.76
C THR A 224 -7.68 -21.58 -14.80
N LYS A 225 -8.60 -22.00 -13.92
CA LYS A 225 -9.12 -23.38 -13.92
C LYS A 225 -10.18 -23.52 -15.01
N MET A 226 -10.24 -24.71 -15.62
CA MET A 226 -11.24 -25.04 -16.62
C MET A 226 -12.66 -25.07 -16.05
N TYR A 227 -12.80 -25.48 -14.78
CA TYR A 227 -14.07 -25.50 -14.05
C TYR A 227 -13.88 -24.81 -12.70
N VAL A 228 -14.75 -23.84 -12.40
CA VAL A 228 -14.76 -23.08 -11.15
C VAL A 228 -16.15 -23.24 -10.50
N PRO A 229 -16.25 -23.87 -9.32
CA PRO A 229 -17.52 -23.97 -8.62
C PRO A 229 -17.91 -22.60 -8.05
N VAL A 230 -19.14 -22.17 -8.35
CA VAL A 230 -19.72 -20.93 -7.88
C VAL A 230 -20.97 -21.26 -7.07
N MET A 231 -21.01 -20.76 -5.84
CA MET A 231 -22.20 -20.83 -4.98
C MET A 231 -23.04 -19.58 -5.17
N TYR A 232 -24.35 -19.73 -5.10
CA TYR A 232 -25.29 -18.62 -5.17
C TYR A 232 -26.46 -18.84 -4.21
N CYS A 233 -27.04 -17.73 -3.75
CA CYS A 233 -28.19 -17.74 -2.86
C CYS A 233 -28.97 -16.43 -2.99
N TYR A 234 -30.12 -16.34 -2.33
CA TYR A 234 -30.85 -15.08 -2.21
C TYR A 234 -30.23 -14.19 -1.15
N GLY A 235 -30.31 -12.87 -1.34
CA GLY A 235 -29.80 -11.91 -0.37
C GLY A 235 -30.34 -12.10 1.05
N ASN A 236 -31.62 -12.47 1.19
CA ASN A 236 -32.24 -12.75 2.50
C ASN A 236 -31.73 -14.02 3.21
N GLN A 237 -30.96 -14.87 2.52
CA GLN A 237 -30.35 -16.07 3.10
C GLN A 237 -28.95 -15.79 3.68
N LEU A 238 -28.36 -14.63 3.38
CA LEU A 238 -27.06 -14.22 3.89
C LEU A 238 -27.15 -13.88 5.39
N LYS A 239 -26.22 -14.41 6.18
CA LYS A 239 -26.11 -14.12 7.62
C LYS A 239 -24.69 -13.77 8.00
N LYS A 240 -24.50 -12.64 8.66
CA LYS A 240 -23.20 -12.26 9.23
C LYS A 240 -23.02 -13.03 10.54
N PRO A 241 -21.96 -13.83 10.70
CA PRO A 241 -21.68 -14.48 11.98
C PRO A 241 -21.43 -13.43 13.07
N PRO A 242 -21.82 -13.72 14.33
CA PRO A 242 -21.65 -12.81 15.46
C PRO A 242 -20.18 -12.54 15.80
#